data_AF-A0A8T6RUL4-F1
#
_entry.id   AF-A0A8T6RUL4-F1
#
_cell.length_a   1.000
_cell.length_b   1.000
_cell.length_c   1.000
_cell.angle_alpha   90.00
_cell.angle_beta   90.00
_cell.angle_gamma   90.00
#
_symmetry.space_group_name_H-M   'P 1'
#
loop_
_entity.id
_entity.type
_entity.pdbx_description
1 polymer ?
#
loop_
_entity_poly.entity_id
_entity_poly.type
_entity_poly.pdbx_seq_one_letter_code
_entity_poly.pdbx_strand_id
1 'polypeptide(L)'
;MTGVRREFALAHAPLALDWVSDRLLAYALPSQPPALLDPDTGQRAPLPVATLGAWSPDGSRVAYTRDGSLYVYDLSTCRERTLVVAPAEGGSVTLAVLPELAWSPRGDWIACYLSSRDVTWVGLVAPDLSQPLSVLDLLDTFGGRQAPTVQFAWSPDGSRLAALAAGPRPAQQSAGSDEASAD
;
A
#
# COMPACT_ATOMS: atom_id res chain seq x y z
N MET A 1 29.14 20.13 -8.52
CA MET A 1 28.30 19.19 -7.73
C MET A 1 29.08 17.91 -7.56
N THR A 2 29.43 17.55 -6.32
CA THR A 2 30.14 16.30 -6.02
C THR A 2 29.12 15.30 -5.48
N GLY A 3 28.78 14.28 -6.28
CA GLY A 3 28.02 13.15 -5.77
C GLY A 3 28.91 12.32 -4.84
N VAL A 4 28.37 11.90 -3.70
CA VAL A 4 29.03 10.93 -2.81
C VAL A 4 28.55 9.54 -3.22
N ARG A 5 29.49 8.67 -3.62
CA ARG A 5 29.20 7.26 -3.94
C ARG A 5 29.66 6.38 -2.79
N ARG A 6 28.79 5.46 -2.35
CA ARG A 6 29.12 4.41 -1.38
C ARG A 6 28.59 3.07 -1.85
N GLU A 7 29.28 2.00 -1.48
CA GLU A 7 28.97 0.64 -1.89
C GLU A 7 28.99 -0.29 -0.67
N PHE A 8 28.05 -1.23 -0.65
CA PHE A 8 27.91 -2.19 0.44
C PHE A 8 27.74 -3.59 -0.13
N ALA A 9 28.50 -4.55 0.39
CA ALA A 9 28.34 -5.95 0.02
C ALA A 9 27.22 -6.60 0.85
N LEU A 10 26.39 -7.39 0.17
CA LEU A 10 25.35 -8.24 0.76
C LEU A 10 25.67 -9.70 0.43
N ALA A 11 25.30 -10.61 1.34
CA ALA A 11 25.54 -12.04 1.14
C ALA A 11 24.65 -12.65 0.04
N HIS A 12 23.51 -12.01 -0.26
CA HIS A 12 22.53 -12.45 -1.25
C HIS A 12 22.05 -11.24 -2.06
N ALA A 13 21.50 -11.49 -3.25
CA ALA A 13 20.86 -10.44 -4.04
C ALA A 13 19.64 -9.87 -3.28
N PRO A 14 19.52 -8.53 -3.15
CA PRO A 14 18.37 -7.92 -2.49
C PRO A 14 17.10 -8.07 -3.33
N LEU A 15 15.98 -8.32 -2.65
CA LEU A 15 14.65 -8.41 -3.27
C LEU A 15 14.00 -7.03 -3.44
N ALA A 16 14.35 -6.10 -2.56
CA ALA A 16 13.91 -4.72 -2.60
C ALA A 16 14.95 -3.82 -1.91
N LEU A 17 15.03 -2.57 -2.36
CA LEU A 17 15.87 -1.52 -1.82
C LEU A 17 15.11 -0.20 -1.99
N ASP A 18 14.90 0.50 -0.89
CA ASP A 18 14.18 1.78 -0.91
C ASP A 18 14.81 2.77 0.08
N TRP A 19 14.68 4.06 -0.21
CA TRP A 19 14.99 5.10 0.74
C TRP A 19 13.85 5.22 1.74
N VAL A 20 14.19 5.14 3.02
CA VAL A 20 13.26 5.38 4.13
C VAL A 20 13.20 6.88 4.41
N SER A 21 14.35 7.52 4.42
CA SER A 21 14.52 8.96 4.58
C SER A 21 15.79 9.39 3.87
N ASP A 22 16.12 10.69 3.87
CA ASP A 22 17.39 11.17 3.32
C ASP A 22 18.65 10.57 3.98
N ARG A 23 18.48 9.81 5.07
CA ARG A 23 19.57 9.24 5.86
C ARG A 23 19.54 7.70 5.96
N LEU A 24 18.42 7.04 5.68
CA LEU A 24 18.28 5.60 5.90
C LEU A 24 17.75 4.89 4.65
N LEU A 25 18.34 3.73 4.38
CA LEU A 25 17.88 2.79 3.36
C LEU A 25 17.22 1.60 4.05
N ALA A 26 16.18 1.05 3.43
CA ALA A 26 15.62 -0.24 3.81
C ALA A 26 15.86 -1.24 2.67
N TYR A 27 16.24 -2.46 3.03
CA TYR A 27 16.44 -3.52 2.06
C TYR A 27 15.92 -4.86 2.59
N ALA A 28 15.49 -5.73 1.68
CA ALA A 28 15.04 -7.09 1.99
C ALA A 28 15.97 -8.11 1.33
N LEU A 29 16.26 -9.17 2.07
CA LEU A 29 17.01 -10.32 1.57
C LEU A 29 16.13 -11.58 1.62
N PRO A 30 16.39 -12.57 0.74
CA PRO A 30 15.71 -13.86 0.80
C PRO A 30 15.87 -14.50 2.19
N SER A 31 14.77 -14.99 2.76
CA SER A 31 14.75 -15.72 4.03
C SER A 31 15.32 -14.97 5.24
N GLN A 32 15.38 -13.63 5.18
CA GLN A 32 15.79 -12.78 6.29
C GLN A 32 14.76 -11.67 6.52
N PRO A 33 14.59 -11.21 7.77
CA PRO A 33 13.80 -10.01 8.00
C PRO A 33 14.42 -8.83 7.24
N PRO A 34 13.61 -7.90 6.73
CA PRO A 34 14.10 -6.63 6.20
C PRO A 34 15.01 -5.93 7.20
N ALA A 35 15.91 -5.08 6.70
CA ALA A 35 16.83 -4.33 7.54
C ALA A 35 16.98 -2.89 7.08
N LEU A 36 17.25 -2.01 8.04
CA LEU A 36 17.71 -0.64 7.81
C LEU A 36 19.22 -0.63 7.64
N LEU A 37 19.70 0.23 6.75
CA LEU A 37 21.09 0.56 6.52
C LEU A 37 21.25 2.07 6.66
N ASP A 38 22.12 2.51 7.56
CA ASP A 38 22.65 3.88 7.56
C ASP A 38 23.86 3.91 6.61
N PRO A 39 23.79 4.58 5.45
CA PRO A 39 24.86 4.59 4.46
C PRO A 39 26.05 5.46 4.90
N ASP A 40 25.90 6.36 5.88
CA ASP A 40 27.00 7.18 6.38
C ASP A 40 27.94 6.38 7.28
N THR A 41 27.36 5.52 8.11
CA THR A 41 28.06 4.71 9.12
C THR A 41 28.25 3.26 8.70
N GLY A 42 27.45 2.76 7.75
CA GLY A 42 27.35 1.35 7.37
C GLY A 42 26.64 0.46 8.39
N GLN A 43 26.04 1.04 9.44
CA GLN A 43 25.31 0.27 10.44
C GLN A 43 24.04 -0.34 9.86
N ARG A 44 23.74 -1.57 10.29
CA ARG A 44 22.58 -2.34 9.86
C ARG A 44 21.75 -2.76 11.06
N ALA A 45 20.44 -2.59 10.98
CA ALA A 45 19.51 -3.00 12.03
C ALA A 45 18.33 -3.78 11.43
N PRO A 46 17.99 -4.98 11.95
CA PRO A 46 16.83 -5.71 11.47
C PRO A 46 15.55 -4.95 11.81
N LEU A 47 14.58 -4.99 10.89
CA LEU A 47 13.24 -4.50 11.10
C LEU A 47 12.35 -5.65 11.62
N PRO A 48 11.50 -5.41 12.62
CA PRO A 48 10.58 -6.40 13.15
C PRO A 48 9.31 -6.53 12.29
N VAL A 49 9.47 -6.52 10.97
CA VAL A 49 8.39 -6.67 10.00
C VAL A 49 8.70 -7.87 9.09
N ALA A 50 7.66 -8.51 8.57
CA ALA A 50 7.84 -9.72 7.76
C ALA A 50 8.35 -9.41 6.33
N THR A 51 7.99 -8.24 5.78
CA THR A 51 8.30 -7.83 4.40
C THR A 51 8.56 -6.33 4.32
N LEU A 52 9.30 -5.90 3.30
CA LEU A 52 9.31 -4.48 2.93
C LEU A 52 7.95 -4.16 2.32
N GLY A 53 7.11 -3.49 3.10
CA GLY A 53 5.91 -2.85 2.59
C GLY A 53 6.20 -1.42 2.14
N ALA A 54 5.25 -0.52 2.32
CA ALA A 54 5.37 0.88 1.90
C ALA A 54 5.81 1.78 3.06
N TRP A 55 6.79 2.64 2.83
CA TRP A 55 7.27 3.62 3.81
C TRP A 55 6.44 4.89 3.82
N SER A 56 6.23 5.46 5.00
CA SER A 56 5.71 6.81 5.14
C SER A 56 6.71 7.83 4.57
N PRO A 57 6.27 9.00 4.08
CA PRO A 57 7.15 9.97 3.43
C PRO A 57 8.25 10.53 4.35
N ASP A 58 8.02 10.51 5.66
CA ASP A 58 9.00 10.93 6.67
C ASP A 58 9.94 9.80 7.11
N GLY A 59 9.73 8.58 6.62
CA GLY A 59 10.50 7.39 6.97
C GLY A 59 10.26 6.86 8.37
N SER A 60 9.29 7.39 9.12
CA SER A 60 9.07 6.99 10.51
C SER A 60 8.23 5.72 10.64
N ARG A 61 7.49 5.34 9.60
CA ARG A 61 6.53 4.25 9.62
C ARG A 61 6.63 3.38 8.36
N VAL A 62 6.35 2.09 8.52
CA VAL A 62 6.20 1.14 7.41
C VAL A 62 4.84 0.47 7.48
N ALA A 63 4.11 0.49 6.37
CA ALA A 63 2.85 -0.22 6.20
C ALA A 63 3.11 -1.55 5.50
N TYR A 64 2.60 -2.67 6.02
CA TYR A 64 2.76 -3.99 5.39
C TYR A 64 1.52 -4.85 5.64
N THR A 65 1.34 -5.84 4.77
CA THR A 65 0.28 -6.83 4.92
C THR A 65 0.79 -8.08 5.62
N ARG A 66 0.01 -8.62 6.56
CA ARG A 66 0.23 -9.95 7.15
C ARG A 66 -1.13 -10.62 7.29
N ASP A 67 -1.25 -11.86 6.83
CA ASP A 67 -2.48 -12.66 6.91
C ASP A 67 -3.72 -11.91 6.36
N GLY A 68 -3.56 -11.20 5.24
CA GLY A 68 -4.62 -10.42 4.58
C GLY A 68 -5.05 -9.14 5.31
N SER A 69 -4.40 -8.81 6.44
CA SER A 69 -4.64 -7.60 7.24
C SER A 69 -3.54 -6.57 6.99
N LEU A 70 -3.85 -5.27 7.16
CA LEU A 70 -2.90 -4.17 7.03
C LEU A 70 -2.40 -3.74 8.41
N TYR A 71 -1.08 -3.69 8.54
CA TYR A 71 -0.39 -3.20 9.71
C TYR A 71 0.45 -1.98 9.37
N VAL A 72 0.66 -1.12 10.37
CA VAL A 72 1.68 -0.08 10.35
C VAL A 72 2.58 -0.28 11.55
N TYR A 73 3.89 -0.32 11.29
CA TYR A 73 4.91 -0.32 12.32
C TYR A 73 5.56 1.05 12.40
N ASP A 74 5.57 1.64 13.60
CA ASP A 74 6.19 2.91 13.90
C ASP A 74 7.59 2.68 14.48
N LEU A 75 8.63 3.13 13.75
CA LEU A 75 10.03 2.96 14.13
C LEU A 75 10.40 3.78 15.37
N SER A 76 9.73 4.92 15.59
CA SER A 76 10.05 5.83 16.70
C SER A 76 9.57 5.29 18.04
N THR A 77 8.43 4.61 18.03
CA THR A 77 7.79 4.05 19.23
C THR A 77 7.99 2.54 19.36
N CYS A 78 8.54 1.88 18.34
CA CYS A 78 8.67 0.43 18.22
C CYS A 78 7.33 -0.32 18.37
N ARG A 79 6.23 0.27 17.90
CA ARG A 79 4.88 -0.30 18.04
C ARG A 79 4.28 -0.66 16.69
N GLU A 80 3.74 -1.86 16.62
CA GLU A 80 2.86 -2.31 15.54
C GLU A 80 1.41 -1.91 15.86
N ARG A 81 0.68 -1.45 14.84
CA ARG A 81 -0.75 -1.17 14.90
C ARG A 81 -1.45 -1.83 13.73
N THR A 82 -2.62 -2.41 13.97
CA THR A 82 -3.50 -2.91 12.91
C THR A 82 -4.37 -1.77 12.40
N LEU A 83 -4.39 -1.55 11.10
CA LEU A 83 -5.28 -0.57 10.45
C LEU A 83 -6.51 -1.22 9.84
N VAL A 84 -6.32 -2.38 9.20
CA VAL A 84 -7.39 -3.10 8.51
C VAL A 84 -7.32 -4.56 8.89
N VAL A 85 -8.44 -5.12 9.31
CA VAL A 85 -8.57 -6.50 9.78
C VAL A 85 -9.27 -7.33 8.70
N ALA A 86 -8.61 -8.42 8.28
CA ALA A 86 -9.22 -9.40 7.41
C ALA A 86 -10.34 -10.16 8.14
N PRO A 87 -11.42 -10.55 7.44
CA PRO A 87 -12.46 -11.40 8.02
C PRO A 87 -11.87 -12.73 8.49
N ALA A 88 -12.25 -13.14 9.71
CA ALA A 88 -11.64 -14.26 10.42
C ALA A 88 -11.85 -15.63 9.75
N GLU A 89 -12.89 -15.81 8.91
CA GLU A 89 -13.12 -17.03 8.12
C GLU A 89 -13.86 -16.71 6.81
N GLY A 90 -13.44 -17.31 5.69
CA GLY A 90 -14.23 -17.42 4.45
C GLY A 90 -14.55 -16.11 3.73
N GLY A 91 -13.93 -14.98 4.11
CA GLY A 91 -14.15 -13.72 3.44
C GLY A 91 -13.68 -13.75 2.00
N SER A 92 -14.58 -13.41 1.07
CA SER A 92 -14.26 -13.39 -0.37
C SER A 92 -13.26 -12.28 -0.73
N VAL A 93 -13.05 -11.28 0.14
CA VAL A 93 -12.19 -10.12 -0.11
C VAL A 93 -11.07 -10.08 0.93
N THR A 94 -9.84 -9.94 0.46
CA THR A 94 -8.62 -9.79 1.28
C THR A 94 -7.73 -8.69 0.71
N LEU A 95 -6.77 -8.20 1.51
CA LEU A 95 -5.69 -7.38 0.97
C LEU A 95 -4.74 -8.24 0.15
N ALA A 96 -4.36 -7.76 -1.03
CA ALA A 96 -3.41 -8.45 -1.91
C ALA A 96 -2.01 -8.49 -1.27
N VAL A 97 -1.35 -9.65 -1.28
CA VAL A 97 -0.04 -9.90 -0.61
C VAL A 97 1.16 -9.43 -1.48
N LEU A 98 0.95 -8.46 -2.35
CA LEU A 98 1.99 -7.93 -3.22
C LEU A 98 2.45 -6.55 -2.72
N PRO A 99 3.68 -6.09 -3.06
CA PRO A 99 4.30 -4.87 -2.51
C PRO A 99 3.61 -3.56 -2.94
N GLU A 100 2.35 -3.63 -3.35
CA GLU A 100 1.58 -2.57 -3.97
C GLU A 100 0.83 -1.70 -2.94
N LEU A 101 1.31 -1.64 -1.71
CA LEU A 101 0.92 -0.57 -0.80
C LEU A 101 1.63 0.72 -1.23
N ALA A 102 0.98 1.87 -1.08
CA ALA A 102 1.64 3.14 -1.31
C ALA A 102 1.13 4.21 -0.36
N TRP A 103 2.04 4.82 0.38
CA TRP A 103 1.72 6.05 1.12
C TRP A 103 1.54 7.21 0.15
N SER A 104 0.57 8.07 0.45
CA SER A 104 0.49 9.40 -0.12
C SER A 104 1.79 10.15 0.20
N PRO A 105 2.36 10.91 -0.74
CA PRO A 105 3.48 11.82 -0.47
C PRO A 105 3.23 12.82 0.68
N ARG A 106 1.97 13.10 1.04
CA ARG A 106 1.63 13.94 2.20
C ARG A 106 1.59 13.17 3.52
N GLY A 107 1.58 11.84 3.47
CA GLY A 107 1.58 10.95 4.63
C GLY A 107 0.21 10.76 5.29
N ASP A 108 -0.86 11.28 4.69
CA ASP A 108 -2.22 11.26 5.22
C ASP A 108 -3.05 10.03 4.81
N TRP A 109 -2.62 9.32 3.76
CA TRP A 109 -3.32 8.15 3.22
C TRP A 109 -2.36 7.04 2.84
N ILE A 110 -2.87 5.81 2.91
CA ILE A 110 -2.25 4.61 2.36
C ILE A 110 -3.22 4.05 1.32
N ALA A 111 -2.74 3.88 0.08
CA ALA A 111 -3.43 3.14 -0.96
C ALA A 111 -3.06 1.67 -0.87
N CYS A 112 -4.06 0.80 -1.01
CA CYS A 112 -3.88 -0.65 -0.95
C CYS A 112 -4.79 -1.36 -1.94
N TYR A 113 -4.36 -2.50 -2.46
CA TYR A 113 -5.21 -3.36 -3.27
C TYR A 113 -6.02 -4.31 -2.41
N LEU A 114 -7.31 -4.34 -2.69
CA LEU A 114 -8.26 -5.32 -2.19
C LEU A 114 -8.54 -6.28 -3.34
N SER A 115 -8.56 -7.58 -3.09
CA SER A 115 -8.82 -8.59 -4.12
C SER A 115 -9.87 -9.60 -3.65
N SER A 116 -10.73 -9.98 -4.58
CA SER A 116 -11.60 -11.15 -4.52
C SER A 116 -11.30 -12.06 -5.70
N ARG A 117 -11.87 -13.28 -5.71
CA ARG A 117 -11.57 -14.36 -6.67
C ARG A 117 -11.33 -13.89 -8.11
N ASP A 118 -12.11 -12.93 -8.60
CA ASP A 118 -12.06 -12.47 -10.00
C ASP A 118 -11.91 -10.94 -10.16
N VAL A 119 -11.82 -10.18 -9.08
CA VAL A 119 -11.89 -8.72 -9.12
C VAL A 119 -10.96 -8.07 -8.10
N THR A 120 -10.44 -6.91 -8.49
CA THR A 120 -9.55 -6.09 -7.68
C THR A 120 -10.13 -4.69 -7.54
N TRP A 121 -9.87 -4.08 -6.38
CA TRP A 121 -10.18 -2.69 -6.06
C TRP A 121 -8.97 -2.00 -5.47
N VAL A 122 -9.02 -0.68 -5.46
CA VAL A 122 -8.10 0.16 -4.69
C VAL A 122 -8.88 0.74 -3.53
N GLY A 123 -8.38 0.52 -2.33
CA GLY A 123 -8.86 1.12 -1.09
C GLY A 123 -7.92 2.23 -0.63
N LEU A 124 -8.46 3.17 0.12
CA LEU A 124 -7.71 4.23 0.81
C LEU A 124 -7.97 4.14 2.31
N VAL A 125 -6.90 4.16 3.09
CA VAL A 125 -6.97 4.08 4.55
C VAL A 125 -6.06 5.12 5.19
N ALA A 126 -6.57 5.79 6.22
CA ALA A 126 -5.77 6.74 6.98
C ALA A 126 -4.81 5.97 7.93
N PRO A 127 -3.56 6.41 8.08
CA PRO A 127 -2.59 5.73 8.93
C PRO A 127 -2.83 5.89 10.43
N ASP A 128 -3.60 6.91 10.82
CA ASP A 128 -3.87 7.30 12.22
C ASP A 128 -5.31 7.01 12.63
N LEU A 129 -5.93 5.97 12.05
CA LEU A 129 -7.25 5.52 12.47
C LEU A 129 -7.29 5.24 13.98
N SER A 130 -8.34 5.73 14.64
CA SER A 130 -8.54 5.51 16.07
C SER A 130 -8.92 4.07 16.41
N GLN A 131 -9.55 3.37 15.47
CA GLN A 131 -9.93 1.96 15.55
C GLN A 131 -9.65 1.27 14.21
N PRO A 132 -9.24 -0.01 14.22
CA PRO A 132 -9.06 -0.77 12.98
C PRO A 132 -10.39 -0.89 12.21
N LEU A 133 -10.33 -0.79 10.88
CA LEU A 133 -11.47 -1.06 10.01
C LEU A 133 -11.54 -2.55 9.64
N SER A 134 -12.74 -3.06 9.40
CA SER A 134 -12.88 -4.29 8.64
C SER A 134 -12.52 -4.04 7.17
N VAL A 135 -11.99 -5.05 6.48
CA VAL A 135 -11.82 -5.03 5.01
C VAL A 135 -13.13 -4.66 4.29
N LEU A 136 -14.29 -5.08 4.84
CA LEU A 136 -15.60 -4.76 4.26
C LEU A 136 -15.95 -3.28 4.40
N ASP A 137 -15.70 -2.68 5.58
CA ASP A 137 -15.93 -1.25 5.79
C ASP A 137 -15.05 -0.39 4.90
N LEU A 138 -13.79 -0.82 4.71
CA LEU A 138 -12.86 -0.18 3.79
C LEU A 138 -13.37 -0.26 2.35
N LEU A 139 -13.90 -1.42 1.93
CA LEU A 139 -14.46 -1.60 0.60
C LEU A 139 -15.70 -0.73 0.38
N ASP A 140 -16.61 -0.67 1.34
CA ASP A 140 -17.86 0.09 1.23
C ASP A 140 -17.62 1.60 1.25
N THR A 141 -16.64 2.05 2.05
CA THR A 141 -16.38 3.49 2.25
C THR A 141 -15.39 4.05 1.23
N PHE A 142 -14.39 3.25 0.84
CA PHE A 142 -13.23 3.71 0.06
C PHE A 142 -12.85 2.77 -1.09
N GLY A 143 -13.69 1.77 -1.41
CA GLY A 143 -13.49 0.89 -2.54
C GLY A 143 -13.74 1.61 -3.87
N GLY A 144 -12.79 1.46 -4.79
CA GLY A 144 -12.92 1.94 -6.16
C GLY A 144 -13.84 1.08 -7.05
N ARG A 145 -13.71 1.23 -8.36
CA ARG A 145 -14.44 0.40 -9.32
C ARG A 145 -13.90 -1.03 -9.33
N GLN A 146 -14.81 -2.02 -9.38
CA GLN A 146 -14.47 -3.42 -9.64
C GLN A 146 -13.83 -3.57 -11.02
N ALA A 147 -12.62 -4.14 -11.08
CA ALA A 147 -12.04 -4.54 -12.34
C ALA A 147 -11.08 -5.74 -12.20
N PRO A 148 -10.90 -6.54 -13.25
CA PRO A 148 -9.89 -7.59 -13.32
C PRO A 148 -8.46 -7.08 -13.08
N THR A 149 -8.18 -5.85 -13.50
CA THR A 149 -6.86 -5.22 -13.30
C THR A 149 -7.06 -3.76 -13.00
N VAL A 150 -6.43 -3.29 -11.91
CA VAL A 150 -6.37 -1.88 -11.55
C VAL A 150 -4.91 -1.50 -11.35
N GLN A 151 -4.53 -0.33 -11.83
CA GLN A 151 -3.28 0.35 -11.49
C GLN A 151 -3.59 1.69 -10.86
N PHE A 152 -2.80 2.14 -9.89
CA PHE A 152 -2.96 3.46 -9.30
C PHE A 152 -1.63 4.21 -9.18
N ALA A 153 -1.72 5.53 -9.07
CA ALA A 153 -0.61 6.41 -8.76
C ALA A 153 -1.10 7.63 -7.95
N TRP A 154 -0.32 8.01 -6.93
CA TRP A 154 -0.52 9.27 -6.22
C TRP A 154 -0.06 10.45 -7.08
N SER A 155 -0.74 11.59 -6.96
CA SER A 155 -0.22 12.84 -7.46
C SER A 155 1.05 13.23 -6.70
N PRO A 156 2.01 13.96 -7.32
CA PRO A 156 3.26 14.32 -6.66
C PRO A 156 3.09 15.13 -5.37
N ASP A 157 2.01 15.90 -5.27
CA ASP A 157 1.63 16.69 -4.08
C ASP A 157 0.82 15.87 -3.05
N GLY A 158 0.61 14.57 -3.32
CA GLY A 158 -0.16 13.59 -2.56
C GLY A 158 -1.63 13.93 -2.30
N SER A 159 -2.19 14.92 -2.97
CA SER A 159 -3.59 15.31 -2.74
C SER A 159 -4.61 14.42 -3.46
N ARG A 160 -4.17 13.59 -4.42
CA ARG A 160 -5.06 12.80 -5.28
C ARG A 160 -4.47 11.42 -5.58
N LEU A 161 -5.35 10.44 -5.70
CA LEU A 161 -5.05 9.13 -6.27
C LEU A 161 -5.72 9.00 -7.64
N ALA A 162 -4.96 8.70 -8.68
CA ALA A 162 -5.50 8.30 -9.98
C ALA A 162 -5.50 6.77 -10.06
N ALA A 163 -6.61 6.18 -10.52
CA ALA A 163 -6.71 4.74 -10.76
C ALA A 163 -7.18 4.46 -12.19
N LEU A 164 -6.50 3.55 -12.87
CA LEU A 164 -6.86 3.05 -14.20
C LEU A 164 -7.29 1.59 -14.05
N ALA A 165 -8.49 1.29 -14.52
CA ALA A 165 -9.09 -0.03 -14.39
C ALA A 165 -9.39 -0.60 -15.78
N ALA A 166 -8.82 -1.78 -16.08
CA ALA A 166 -9.10 -2.53 -17.28
C ALA A 166 -10.11 -3.64 -16.98
N GLY A 167 -11.29 -3.56 -17.61
CA GLY A 167 -12.39 -4.51 -17.46
C GLY A 167 -13.54 -4.13 -18.38
N PRO A 168 -14.55 -5.01 -18.56
CA PRO A 168 -15.72 -4.66 -19.36
C PRO A 168 -16.31 -3.33 -18.85
N ARG A 169 -16.61 -2.42 -19.77
CA ARG A 169 -17.31 -1.16 -19.46
C ARG A 169 -18.62 -1.54 -18.74
N PRO A 170 -18.97 -0.96 -17.58
CA PRO A 170 -20.37 -0.99 -17.19
C PRO A 170 -21.15 -0.42 -18.37
N ALA A 171 -22.19 -1.12 -18.80
CA ALA A 171 -23.08 -0.61 -19.84
C ALA A 171 -23.42 0.83 -19.43
N GLN A 172 -23.08 1.80 -20.29
CA GLN A 172 -23.55 3.17 -20.12
C GLN A 172 -25.04 3.06 -19.89
N GLN A 173 -25.52 3.48 -18.71
CA GLN A 173 -26.95 3.72 -18.53
C GLN A 173 -27.34 4.66 -19.66
N SER A 174 -28.09 4.12 -20.60
CA SER A 174 -28.76 4.87 -21.66
C SER A 174 -29.78 5.78 -20.98
N ALA A 175 -29.31 6.94 -20.53
CA ALA A 175 -30.17 8.07 -20.27
C ALA A 175 -30.65 8.58 -21.63
N GLY A 176 -31.96 8.58 -21.83
CA GLY A 176 -32.60 9.26 -22.96
C GLY A 176 -33.27 8.32 -23.94
N SER A 177 -34.49 7.90 -23.59
CA SER A 177 -35.58 7.88 -24.58
C SER A 177 -36.76 8.58 -23.93
N ASP A 178 -36.66 9.90 -23.88
CA ASP A 178 -37.80 10.76 -24.16
C ASP A 178 -38.25 10.39 -25.57
N GLU A 179 -39.42 9.79 -25.72
CA GLU A 179 -40.32 10.17 -26.80
C GLU A 179 -41.75 9.75 -26.47
N ALA A 180 -42.59 10.79 -26.44
CA ALA A 180 -44.03 10.76 -26.35
C ALA A 180 -44.66 9.82 -27.38
N SER A 181 -45.78 9.21 -27.00
CA SER A 181 -46.83 8.83 -27.95
C SER A 181 -48.17 8.87 -27.20
N ALA A 182 -48.74 10.07 -27.18
CA ALA A 182 -50.17 10.28 -27.05
C ALA A 182 -50.60 10.99 -28.34
N ASP A 183 -51.14 10.21 -29.28
CA ASP A 183 -52.26 10.57 -30.16
C ASP A 183 -52.75 9.32 -30.89
#